data_AF-A0A0F5LFV9-F1
#
_entry.id   AF-A0A0F5LFV9-F1
#
_cell.length_a   1.000
_cell.length_b   1.000
_cell.length_c   1.000
_cell.angle_alpha   90.00
_cell.angle_beta   90.00
_cell.angle_gamma   90.00
#
_symmetry.space_group_name_H-M   'P 1'
#
loop_
_entity.id
_entity.type
_entity.pdbx_description
1 polymer ?
#
loop_
_entity_poly.entity_id
_entity_poly.type
_entity_poly.pdbx_seq_one_letter_code
_entity_poly.pdbx_strand_id
1 'polypeptide(L)' 'MDIMWIAIAVNLTVYGLIGWLIVRIFRRRLPDPWNQPSFTIPVAIALGAFITMLTYTHWLIYPN' A
#
# COMPACT_ATOMS: atom_id res chain seq x y z
N MET A 1 -7.30 -13.65 17.03
CA MET A 1 -7.44 -13.57 15.56
C MET A 1 -7.96 -12.19 15.11
N ASP A 2 -8.28 -11.30 16.07
CA ASP A 2 -8.86 -9.97 15.83
C ASP A 2 -7.83 -8.89 15.45
N ILE A 3 -6.60 -8.98 15.98
CA ILE A 3 -5.53 -8.01 15.73
C ILE A 3 -5.03 -8.05 14.27
N MET A 4 -5.11 -9.20 13.60
CA MET A 4 -4.59 -9.38 12.25
C MET A 4 -5.38 -8.59 11.21
N TRP A 5 -6.70 -8.59 11.31
CA TRP A 5 -7.57 -7.80 10.42
C TRP A 5 -7.35 -6.30 10.60
N ILE A 6 -7.11 -5.85 11.84
CA ILE A 6 -6.76 -4.46 12.15
C ILE A 6 -5.42 -4.11 11.53
N ALA A 7 -4.39 -4.96 11.66
CA ALA A 7 -3.08 -4.73 11.06
C ALA A 7 -3.14 -4.64 9.52
N ILE A 8 -3.93 -5.51 8.88
CA ILE A 8 -4.17 -5.46 7.43
C ILE A 8 -4.86 -4.15 7.03
N ALA A 9 -5.93 -3.76 7.75
CA ALA A 9 -6.65 -2.52 7.48
C ALA A 9 -5.76 -1.27 7.65
N VAL A 10 -4.91 -1.25 8.69
CA VAL A 10 -3.94 -0.18 8.91
C VAL A 10 -2.92 -0.13 7.77
N ASN A 11 -2.36 -1.28 7.36
CA ASN A 11 -1.41 -1.34 6.25
C ASN A 11 -2.02 -0.82 4.95
N LEU A 12 -3.22 -1.28 4.59
CA LEU A 12 -3.90 -0.82 3.38
C LEU A 12 -4.16 0.69 3.40
N THR A 13 -4.52 1.23 4.57
CA THR A 13 -4.73 2.68 4.75
C THR A 13 -3.41 3.45 4.59
N VAL A 14 -2.32 2.97 5.18
CA VAL A 14 -0.99 3.58 5.09
C VAL A 14 -0.48 3.59 3.64
N TYR A 15 -0.57 2.46 2.93
CA TYR A 15 -0.17 2.37 1.53
C TYR A 15 -1.05 3.21 0.60
N GLY A 16 -2.36 3.30 0.87
CA GLY A 16 -3.26 4.20 0.16
C GLY A 16 -2.90 5.68 0.35
N LEU A 17 -2.56 6.09 1.59
CA LEU A 17 -2.08 7.44 1.89
C LEU A 17 -0.73 7.72 1.22
N ILE A 18 0.20 6.77 1.21
CA ILE A 18 1.49 6.89 0.50
C ILE A 18 1.23 7.09 -1.00
N GLY A 19 0.38 6.27 -1.62
CA GLY A 19 0.00 6.41 -3.03
C GLY A 19 -0.58 7.79 -3.33
N TRP A 20 -1.47 8.28 -2.48
CA TRP A 20 -2.04 9.62 -2.60
C TRP A 20 -0.97 10.72 -2.46
N LEU A 21 -0.05 10.59 -1.50
CA LEU A 21 1.03 11.54 -1.26
C LEU A 21 2.01 11.59 -2.44
N ILE A 22 2.35 10.42 -3.01
CA ILE A 22 3.17 10.30 -4.22
C ILE A 22 2.52 11.05 -5.38
N VAL A 23 1.23 10.80 -5.64
CA VAL A 23 0.51 11.53 -6.70
C VAL A 23 0.51 13.02 -6.39
N ARG A 24 0.23 13.45 -5.16
CA ARG A 24 0.14 14.86 -4.83
C ARG A 24 1.46 15.61 -5.01
N ILE A 25 2.59 14.99 -4.65
CA ILE A 25 3.92 15.60 -4.76
C ILE A 25 4.47 15.47 -6.19
N PHE A 26 4.32 14.30 -6.80
CA PHE A 26 4.97 13.95 -8.07
C PHE A 26 4.06 14.03 -9.30
N ARG A 27 2.79 14.46 -9.17
CA ARG A 27 1.84 14.63 -10.30
C ARG A 27 2.44 15.39 -11.48
N ARG A 28 3.29 16.39 -11.23
CA ARG A 28 3.92 17.22 -12.28
C ARG A 28 5.12 16.55 -12.95
N ARG A 29 5.68 15.50 -12.36
CA ARG A 29 6.85 14.76 -12.87
C ARG A 29 6.51 13.35 -13.38
N LEU A 30 5.37 12.80 -12.99
CA LEU A 30 4.93 11.49 -13.42
C LEU A 30 4.23 11.57 -14.78
N PRO A 31 4.53 10.68 -15.73
CA PRO A 31 3.79 10.57 -16.98
C PRO A 31 2.38 10.03 -16.71
N ASP A 32 1.42 10.36 -17.58
CA ASP A 32 0.13 9.67 -17.60
C ASP A 32 0.32 8.15 -17.82
N PRO A 33 -0.39 7.26 -17.10
CA PRO A 33 -1.49 7.51 -16.16
C PRO A 33 -1.06 7.66 -14.68
N TRP A 34 0.24 7.65 -14.36
CA TRP A 34 0.76 7.66 -12.99
C TRP A 34 0.54 8.98 -12.24
N ASN A 35 0.26 10.05 -12.96
CA ASN A 35 -0.14 11.34 -12.41
C ASN A 35 -1.62 11.37 -11.96
N GLN A 36 -2.41 10.35 -12.27
CA GLN A 36 -3.83 10.26 -11.94
C GLN A 36 -4.04 9.55 -10.61
N PRO A 37 -4.74 10.16 -9.64
CA PRO A 37 -5.05 9.53 -8.36
C PRO A 37 -5.83 8.21 -8.52
N SER A 38 -6.71 8.15 -9.51
CA SER A 38 -7.54 6.99 -9.85
C SER A 38 -6.74 5.77 -10.26
N PHE A 39 -5.51 5.94 -10.77
CA PHE A 39 -4.65 4.84 -11.18
C PHE A 39 -3.61 4.51 -10.11
N THR A 40 -2.92 5.52 -9.60
CA THR A 40 -1.76 5.31 -8.70
C THR A 40 -2.16 4.89 -7.29
N ILE A 41 -3.31 5.34 -6.77
CA ILE A 41 -3.76 4.94 -5.43
C ILE A 41 -4.12 3.44 -5.40
N PRO A 42 -4.95 2.90 -6.31
CA PRO A 42 -5.20 1.47 -6.38
C PRO A 42 -3.94 0.62 -6.57
N VAL A 43 -3.00 1.08 -7.40
CA VAL A 43 -1.73 0.39 -7.64
C VAL A 43 -0.86 0.37 -6.36
N ALA A 44 -0.78 1.49 -5.64
CA ALA A 44 -0.05 1.55 -4.37
C ALA A 44 -0.66 0.65 -3.30
N ILE A 45 -1.99 0.60 -3.21
CA ILE A 45 -2.72 -0.32 -2.31
C ILE A 45 -2.46 -1.78 -2.70
N ALA A 46 -2.52 -2.12 -3.99
CA ALA A 46 -2.26 -3.48 -4.47
C ALA A 46 -0.81 -3.92 -4.19
N LEU A 47 0.16 -3.05 -4.41
CA LEU A 47 1.57 -3.29 -4.04
C LEU A 47 1.72 -3.47 -2.53
N GLY A 48 1.10 -2.61 -1.72
CA GLY A 48 1.09 -2.73 -0.27
C GLY A 48 0.49 -4.05 0.22
N ALA A 49 -0.62 -4.47 -0.38
CA ALA A 49 -1.27 -5.74 -0.10
C ALA A 49 -0.35 -6.93 -0.48
N PHE A 50 0.30 -6.86 -1.64
CA PHE A 50 1.24 -7.90 -2.10
C PHE A 50 2.47 -8.01 -1.20
N ILE A 51 3.06 -6.87 -0.80
CA ILE A 51 4.16 -6.84 0.17
C ILE A 51 3.71 -7.43 1.50
N THR A 52 2.51 -7.06 1.98
CA THR A 52 1.95 -7.58 3.23
C THR A 52 1.74 -9.09 3.16
N MET A 53 1.24 -9.63 2.04
CA MET A 53 1.09 -11.07 1.84
C MET A 53 2.44 -11.80 1.79
N LEU A 54 3.45 -11.23 1.12
CA LEU A 54 4.78 -11.81 1.05
C LEU A 54 5.49 -11.80 2.40
N THR A 55 5.38 -10.71 3.15
CA THR A 55 5.92 -10.63 4.51
C THR A 55 5.10 -11.43 5.51
N TYR A 56 3.83 -11.73 5.25
CA TYR A 56 3.00 -12.55 6.13
C TYR A 56 3.64 -13.90 6.45
N THR A 57 4.26 -14.55 5.46
CA THR A 57 5.01 -15.80 5.66
C THR A 57 6.18 -15.61 6.63
N HIS A 58 6.86 -14.46 6.57
CA HIS A 58 7.93 -14.11 7.50
C HIS A 58 7.39 -13.89 8.93
N TRP A 59 6.27 -13.19 9.10
CA TRP A 59 5.61 -12.99 10.40
C TRP A 59 5.09 -14.30 11.02
N LEU A 60 4.73 -15.28 10.19
CA LEU A 60 4.24 -16.58 10.64
C LEU A 60 5.38 -17.51 11.07
N ILE A 61 6.57 -17.38 10.45
CA ILE A 61 7.77 -18.20 10.76
C ILE A 61 8.61 -17.56 11.87
N TYR A 62 8.73 -16.23 11.90
CA TYR A 62 9.47 -15.47 12.92
C TYR A 62 8.54 -14.43 13.54
N PRO A 63 7.78 -14.79 14.58
CA PRO A 63 6.82 -13.89 15.22
C PRO A 63 7.43 -12.84 16.17
N ASN A 64 8.77 -12.71 16.23
CA ASN A 64 9.49 -11.89 17.20
C ASN A 64 10.49 -10.93 16.54
#